data_AF-A0A9D7TWN9-F1
#
_entry.id   AF-A0A9D7TWN9-F1
#
_cell.length_a   1.000
_cell.length_b   1.000
_cell.length_c   1.000
_cell.angle_alpha   90.00
_cell.angle_beta   90.00
_cell.angle_gamma   90.00
#
_symmetry.space_group_name_H-M   'P 1'
#
loop_
_entity.id
_entity.type
_entity.pdbx_description
1 polymer ?
#
loop_
_entity_poly.entity_id
_entity_poly.type
_entity_poly.pdbx_seq_one_letter_code
_entity_poly.pdbx_strand_id
1 'polypeptide(L)'
;MENIGIMVDILQLYKPIAIKIDEILAVADNKKIIDLCGGSGLPAIYISKKLKKSEVTTTLTDIYPQSTPTLINVNYSPESIDVFDIVPDDSNLYTMYNSFHHFTEHGQKKLINRMVSNNSPFIFVEILKQGLLSLLQVFVASTVGVILLTPIIRPFKWHRILFTYILPVNVLTVLTDGIISVFKSKSQKITKNT
;
A
#
# COMPACT_ATOMS: atom_id res chain seq x y z
N MET A 1 12.53 -3.37 4.81
CA MET A 1 11.60 -2.82 3.79
C MET A 1 11.65 -3.59 2.46
N GLU A 2 12.78 -4.23 2.09
CA GLU A 2 12.91 -5.07 0.88
C GLU A 2 11.85 -6.18 0.74
N ASN A 3 11.48 -6.85 1.83
CA ASN A 3 10.55 -7.98 1.78
C ASN A 3 9.14 -7.62 1.28
N ILE A 4 8.71 -6.36 1.45
CA ILE A 4 7.38 -5.89 1.00
C ILE A 4 7.40 -5.61 -0.50
N GLY A 5 8.47 -5.03 -1.04
CA GLY A 5 8.62 -4.75 -2.47
C GLY A 5 8.66 -6.03 -3.31
N ILE A 6 9.38 -7.05 -2.84
CA ILE A 6 9.43 -8.37 -3.48
C ILE A 6 8.03 -9.01 -3.50
N MET A 7 7.29 -8.91 -2.39
CA MET A 7 5.92 -9.45 -2.31
C MET A 7 4.96 -8.74 -3.27
N VAL A 8 5.09 -7.42 -3.43
CA VAL A 8 4.30 -6.63 -4.39
C VAL A 8 4.54 -7.09 -5.83
N ASP A 9 5.79 -7.31 -6.19
CA ASP A 9 6.18 -7.73 -7.55
C ASP A 9 5.73 -9.18 -7.85
N ILE A 10 5.97 -10.10 -6.90
CA ILE A 10 5.57 -11.52 -7.02
C ILE A 10 4.06 -11.68 -7.12
N LEU A 11 3.30 -10.96 -6.29
CA LEU A 11 1.84 -11.07 -6.24
C LEU A 11 1.12 -10.20 -7.29
N GLN A 12 1.87 -9.41 -8.08
CA GLN A 12 1.33 -8.50 -9.11
C GLN A 12 0.18 -7.61 -8.61
N LEU A 13 0.22 -7.18 -7.34
CA LEU A 13 -0.91 -6.55 -6.66
C LEU A 13 -1.40 -5.27 -7.35
N TYR A 14 -0.49 -4.52 -7.98
CA TYR A 14 -0.80 -3.26 -8.66
C TYR A 14 -0.97 -3.41 -10.18
N LYS A 15 -0.90 -4.62 -10.75
CA LYS A 15 -1.08 -4.82 -12.19
C LYS A 15 -2.43 -4.33 -12.73
N PRO A 16 -3.58 -4.60 -12.07
CA PRO A 16 -4.87 -4.06 -12.52
C PRO A 16 -4.88 -2.53 -12.50
N ILE A 17 -4.14 -1.93 -11.56
CA ILE A 17 -4.05 -0.48 -11.39
C ILE A 17 -3.23 0.13 -12.53
N ALA A 18 -2.10 -0.49 -12.89
CA ALA A 18 -1.30 -0.05 -14.04
C ALA A 18 -2.12 -0.06 -15.34
N ILE A 19 -2.94 -1.09 -15.57
CA ILE A 19 -3.86 -1.14 -16.73
C ILE A 19 -4.85 0.02 -16.71
N LYS A 20 -5.45 0.30 -15.54
CA LYS A 20 -6.41 1.40 -15.40
C LYS A 20 -5.76 2.77 -15.63
N ILE A 21 -4.52 2.94 -15.17
CA ILE A 21 -3.74 4.15 -15.41
C ILE A 21 -3.45 4.31 -16.90
N ASP A 22 -3.04 3.25 -17.61
CA ASP A 22 -2.84 3.29 -19.06
C ASP A 22 -4.13 3.71 -19.80
N GLU A 23 -5.31 3.20 -19.40
CA GLU A 23 -6.59 3.60 -19.99
C GLU A 23 -6.89 5.10 -19.79
N ILE A 24 -6.61 5.63 -18.61
CA ILE A 24 -6.83 7.05 -18.29
C ILE A 24 -5.85 7.92 -19.09
N LEU A 25 -4.58 7.54 -19.11
CA LEU A 25 -3.53 8.24 -19.86
C LEU A 25 -3.72 8.13 -21.38
N ALA A 26 -4.49 7.16 -21.88
CA ALA A 26 -4.79 7.06 -23.30
C ALA A 26 -5.81 8.12 -23.77
N VAL A 27 -6.73 8.51 -22.89
CA VAL A 27 -7.80 9.48 -23.19
C VAL A 27 -7.41 10.89 -22.78
N ALA A 28 -6.60 11.02 -21.73
CA ALA A 28 -6.16 12.29 -21.19
C ALA A 28 -4.73 12.61 -21.65
N ASP A 29 -4.46 13.86 -22.02
CA ASP A 29 -3.12 14.31 -22.46
C ASP A 29 -2.15 14.54 -21.27
N ASN A 30 -2.44 13.96 -20.11
CA ASN A 30 -1.60 14.04 -18.92
C ASN A 30 -0.29 13.28 -19.17
N LYS A 31 0.83 14.00 -19.17
CA LYS A 31 2.18 13.43 -19.34
C LYS A 31 2.91 13.19 -18.02
N LYS A 32 2.27 13.50 -16.90
CA LYS A 32 2.89 13.49 -15.59
C LYS A 32 1.97 12.90 -14.53
N ILE A 33 2.53 12.00 -13.74
CA ILE A 33 1.93 11.41 -12.55
C ILE A 33 2.61 12.03 -11.33
N ILE A 34 1.84 12.52 -10.38
CA ILE A 34 2.32 12.98 -9.08
C ILE A 34 1.84 11.99 -8.02
N ASP A 35 2.77 11.22 -7.45
CA ASP A 35 2.47 10.28 -6.38
C ASP A 35 2.58 10.97 -5.02
N LEU A 36 1.45 11.00 -4.32
CA LEU A 36 1.27 11.65 -3.02
C LEU A 36 1.57 10.65 -1.91
N CYS A 37 2.37 11.08 -0.94
CA CYS A 37 2.79 10.23 0.19
C CYS A 37 3.48 8.95 -0.30
N GLY A 38 4.44 9.11 -1.21
CA GLY A 38 5.09 8.01 -1.92
C GLY A 38 5.97 7.13 -1.03
N GLY A 39 6.43 7.62 0.12
CA GLY A 39 7.25 6.87 1.07
C GLY A 39 8.50 6.27 0.43
N SER A 40 8.58 4.94 0.36
CA SER A 40 9.67 4.22 -0.33
C SER A 40 9.53 4.17 -1.86
N GLY A 41 8.37 4.57 -2.38
CA GLY A 41 8.06 4.66 -3.81
C GLY A 41 7.82 3.32 -4.52
N LEU A 42 7.87 2.19 -3.82
CA LEU A 42 7.79 0.87 -4.43
C LEU A 42 6.52 0.65 -5.31
N PRO A 43 5.29 1.03 -4.88
CA PRO A 43 4.10 0.87 -5.73
C PRO A 43 4.17 1.72 -7.01
N ALA A 44 4.54 2.99 -6.87
CA ALA A 44 4.64 3.92 -7.99
C ALA A 44 5.74 3.51 -8.97
N ILE A 45 6.90 3.04 -8.48
CA ILE A 45 7.98 2.49 -9.31
C ILE A 45 7.50 1.24 -10.06
N TYR A 46 6.80 0.31 -9.39
CA TYR A 46 6.25 -0.87 -10.04
C TYR A 46 5.29 -0.49 -11.17
N ILE A 47 4.37 0.44 -10.90
CA ILE A 47 3.38 0.91 -11.88
C ILE A 47 4.06 1.60 -13.04
N SER A 48 4.98 2.53 -12.78
CA SER A 48 5.72 3.27 -13.81
C SER A 48 6.45 2.32 -14.78
N LYS A 49 7.06 1.25 -14.28
CA LYS A 49 7.70 0.20 -15.12
C LYS A 49 6.72 -0.60 -15.99
N LYS A 50 5.43 -0.57 -15.68
CA LYS A 50 4.37 -1.31 -16.38
C LYS A 50 3.53 -0.44 -17.31
N LEU A 51 3.69 0.88 -17.27
CA LEU A 51 3.00 1.79 -18.19
C LEU A 51 3.49 1.59 -19.62
N LYS A 52 2.58 1.67 -20.58
CA LYS A 52 2.92 1.54 -22.01
C LYS A 52 3.56 2.81 -22.58
N LYS A 53 3.20 3.98 -22.06
CA LYS A 53 3.70 5.28 -22.52
C LYS A 53 5.03 5.59 -21.84
N SER A 54 6.14 5.46 -22.57
CA SER A 54 7.49 5.77 -22.07
C SER A 54 7.75 7.26 -21.81
N GLU A 55 6.87 8.15 -22.27
CA GLU A 55 6.99 9.60 -22.06
C GLU A 55 6.39 10.06 -20.72
N VAL A 56 5.62 9.19 -20.06
CA VAL A 56 4.95 9.53 -18.81
C VAL A 56 5.96 9.51 -17.67
N THR A 57 6.11 10.65 -17.01
CA THR A 57 7.00 10.79 -15.86
C THR A 57 6.23 10.66 -14.56
N THR A 58 6.78 9.96 -13.57
CA THR A 58 6.21 9.83 -12.23
C THR A 58 7.08 10.59 -11.24
N THR A 59 6.49 11.53 -10.50
CA THR A 59 7.17 12.28 -9.43
C THR A 59 6.61 11.85 -8.09
N LEU A 60 7.45 11.27 -7.25
CA LEU A 60 7.11 10.88 -5.89
C LEU A 60 7.26 12.09 -4.95
N THR A 61 6.28 12.30 -4.08
CA THR A 61 6.27 13.36 -3.08
C THR A 61 5.97 12.77 -1.70
N ASP A 62 6.61 13.31 -0.66
CA ASP A 62 6.38 12.88 0.70
C ASP A 62 6.73 14.01 1.69
N ILE A 63 6.18 13.95 2.90
CA ILE A 63 6.56 14.83 4.02
C ILE A 63 7.92 14.43 4.61
N TYR A 64 8.36 13.19 4.39
CA TYR A 64 9.67 12.68 4.79
C TYR A 64 10.42 12.12 3.58
N PRO A 65 10.92 12.99 2.68
CA PRO A 65 11.52 12.56 1.42
C PRO A 65 12.74 11.68 1.68
N GLN A 66 12.84 10.60 0.90
CA GLN A 66 13.96 9.66 0.97
C GLN A 66 14.90 9.88 -0.22
N SER A 67 16.20 9.64 -0.01
CA SER A 67 17.17 9.56 -1.09
C SER A 67 17.02 8.23 -1.83
N THR A 68 16.03 8.14 -2.72
CA THR A 68 15.88 7.00 -3.62
C THR A 68 16.64 7.24 -4.93
N PRO A 69 17.27 6.21 -5.52
CA PRO A 69 17.93 6.35 -6.81
C PRO A 69 16.91 6.77 -7.87
N THR A 70 17.24 7.81 -8.63
CA THR A 70 16.46 8.23 -9.80
C THR A 70 16.42 7.09 -10.80
N LEU A 71 15.22 6.66 -11.17
CA LEU A 71 15.01 5.67 -12.22
C LEU A 71 14.54 6.39 -13.49
N ILE A 72 14.67 5.72 -14.63
CA ILE A 72 14.12 6.24 -15.89
C ILE A 72 12.63 6.53 -15.68
N ASN A 73 12.22 7.77 -15.96
CA ASN A 73 10.85 8.27 -15.81
C ASN A 73 10.29 8.27 -14.39
N VAL A 74 11.11 8.08 -13.35
CA VAL A 74 10.69 8.19 -11.95
C VAL A 74 11.64 9.09 -11.18
N ASN A 75 11.11 10.21 -10.70
CA ASN A 75 11.83 11.18 -9.88
C ASN A 75 11.25 11.20 -8.48
N TYR A 76 12.09 11.40 -7.47
CA TYR A 76 11.64 11.67 -6.10
C TYR A 76 11.91 13.14 -5.79
N SER A 77 10.87 13.86 -5.36
CA SER A 77 11.02 15.25 -4.93
C SER A 77 11.88 15.34 -3.67
N PRO A 78 12.99 16.09 -3.67
CA PRO A 78 13.83 16.24 -2.47
C PRO A 78 13.16 17.13 -1.41
N GLU A 79 12.11 17.86 -1.77
CA GLU A 79 11.38 18.74 -0.87
C GLU A 79 10.37 17.97 -0.01
N SER A 80 10.28 18.35 1.26
CA SER A 80 9.23 17.89 2.17
C SER A 80 7.92 18.55 1.78
N ILE A 81 6.97 17.76 1.26
CA ILE A 81 5.70 18.26 0.75
C ILE A 81 4.54 17.65 1.54
N ASP A 82 3.78 18.48 2.24
CA ASP A 82 2.49 18.08 2.81
C ASP A 82 1.44 18.06 1.70
N VAL A 83 0.70 16.96 1.62
CA VAL A 83 -0.40 16.78 0.66
C VAL A 83 -1.47 17.88 0.78
N PHE A 84 -1.65 18.46 1.97
CA PHE A 84 -2.60 19.54 2.22
C PHE A 84 -2.09 20.93 1.83
N ASP A 85 -0.83 21.05 1.42
CA ASP A 85 -0.25 22.29 0.91
C ASP A 85 -0.17 22.29 -0.62
N ILE A 86 -0.32 21.13 -1.26
CA ILE A 86 -0.38 21.02 -2.72
C ILE A 86 -1.68 21.65 -3.24
N VAL A 87 -1.54 22.43 -4.32
CA VAL A 87 -2.63 22.89 -5.18
C VAL A 87 -2.68 21.97 -6.40
N PRO A 88 -3.70 21.08 -6.50
CA PRO A 88 -3.83 20.17 -7.63
C PRO A 88 -4.09 20.91 -8.95
N ASP A 89 -3.52 20.39 -10.03
CA ASP A 89 -3.59 20.92 -11.39
C ASP A 89 -4.17 19.85 -12.34
N ASP A 90 -5.07 20.24 -13.24
CA ASP A 90 -5.77 19.31 -14.14
C ASP A 90 -4.85 18.67 -15.20
N SER A 91 -3.67 19.26 -15.41
CA SER A 91 -2.63 18.72 -16.30
C SER A 91 -1.88 17.50 -15.73
N ASN A 92 -2.07 17.16 -14.46
CA ASN A 92 -1.38 16.04 -13.79
C ASN A 92 -2.36 14.97 -13.27
N LEU A 93 -1.93 13.70 -13.34
CA LEU A 93 -2.62 12.60 -12.65
C LEU A 93 -2.07 12.45 -11.23
N TYR A 94 -2.90 12.61 -10.21
CA TYR A 94 -2.50 12.42 -8.82
C TYR A 94 -2.74 11.00 -8.36
N THR A 95 -1.72 10.33 -7.84
CA THR A 95 -1.85 8.97 -7.29
C THR A 95 -1.55 8.95 -5.80
N MET A 96 -2.11 7.98 -5.10
CA MET A 96 -1.74 7.68 -3.72
C MET A 96 -1.91 6.19 -3.50
N TYR A 97 -0.85 5.50 -3.09
CA TYR A 97 -0.85 4.06 -2.90
C TYR A 97 -0.70 3.69 -1.43
N ASN A 98 -1.75 3.13 -0.85
CA ASN A 98 -1.74 2.57 0.50
C ASN A 98 -1.29 3.58 1.58
N SER A 99 -1.68 4.84 1.40
CA SER A 99 -1.38 5.95 2.32
C SER A 99 -2.64 6.74 2.70
N PHE A 100 -3.75 6.58 1.98
CA PHE A 100 -5.00 7.29 2.20
C PHE A 100 -5.64 6.96 3.55
N HIS A 101 -5.41 5.74 4.06
CA HIS A 101 -5.89 5.31 5.38
C HIS A 101 -5.17 6.00 6.56
N HIS A 102 -4.07 6.72 6.35
CA HIS A 102 -3.42 7.51 7.39
C HIS A 102 -4.17 8.81 7.73
N PHE A 103 -5.05 9.27 6.85
CA PHE A 103 -5.83 10.48 7.06
C PHE A 103 -7.10 10.20 7.85
N THR A 104 -7.51 11.16 8.69
CA THR A 104 -8.82 11.15 9.34
C THR A 104 -9.94 11.24 8.29
N GLU A 105 -11.17 10.87 8.62
CA GLU A 105 -12.32 11.02 7.71
C GLU A 105 -12.46 12.46 7.18
N HIS A 106 -12.17 13.45 8.04
CA HIS A 106 -12.17 14.86 7.64
C HIS A 106 -11.05 15.15 6.65
N GLY A 107 -9.82 14.67 6.91
CA GLY A 107 -8.68 14.81 6.00
C GLY A 107 -8.92 14.15 4.64
N GLN A 108 -9.48 12.94 4.63
CA GLN A 108 -9.85 12.21 3.41
C GLN A 108 -10.85 12.98 2.56
N LYS A 109 -11.93 13.47 3.19
CA LYS A 109 -12.95 14.30 2.50
C LYS A 109 -12.35 15.59 1.98
N LYS A 110 -11.51 16.26 2.77
CA LYS A 110 -10.83 17.49 2.36
C LYS A 110 -9.96 17.26 1.13
N LEU A 111 -9.20 16.17 1.10
CA LEU A 111 -8.33 15.83 -0.04
C LEU A 111 -9.15 15.54 -1.31
N ILE A 112 -10.18 14.69 -1.21
CA ILE A 112 -11.06 14.38 -2.35
C ILE A 112 -11.75 15.65 -2.86
N ASN A 113 -12.33 16.45 -1.97
CA ASN A 113 -13.02 17.68 -2.35
C ASN A 113 -12.07 18.63 -3.08
N ARG A 114 -10.81 18.71 -2.66
CA ARG A 114 -9.81 19.53 -3.34
C ARG A 114 -9.47 19.02 -4.73
N MET A 115 -9.32 17.71 -4.92
CA MET A 115 -9.07 17.15 -6.25
C MET A 115 -10.25 17.45 -7.19
N VAL A 116 -11.47 17.22 -6.70
CA VAL A 116 -12.71 17.48 -7.47
C VAL A 116 -12.87 18.95 -7.79
N SER A 117 -12.65 19.85 -6.81
CA SER A 117 -12.84 21.29 -7.03
C SER A 117 -11.87 21.89 -8.04
N ASN A 118 -10.70 21.29 -8.22
CA ASN A 118 -9.68 21.71 -9.20
C ASN A 118 -9.77 20.92 -10.51
N ASN A 119 -10.80 20.09 -10.71
CA ASN A 119 -10.93 19.18 -11.85
C ASN A 119 -9.69 18.29 -12.09
N SER A 120 -8.92 18.02 -11.03
CA SER A 120 -7.67 17.28 -11.15
C SER A 120 -7.94 15.78 -11.11
N PRO A 121 -7.50 15.01 -12.12
CA PRO A 121 -7.70 13.57 -12.13
C PRO A 121 -6.87 12.91 -11.03
N PHE A 122 -7.47 11.98 -10.28
CA PHE A 122 -6.78 11.29 -9.18
C PHE A 122 -7.18 9.82 -9.04
N ILE A 123 -6.26 9.02 -8.52
CA ILE A 123 -6.46 7.60 -8.20
C ILE A 123 -5.84 7.30 -6.84
N PHE A 124 -6.68 7.05 -5.85
CA PHE A 124 -6.25 6.60 -4.53
C PHE A 124 -6.53 5.11 -4.38
N VAL A 125 -5.49 4.33 -4.14
CA VAL A 125 -5.55 2.87 -4.10
C VAL A 125 -5.21 2.38 -2.69
N GLU A 126 -6.14 1.66 -2.09
CA GLU A 126 -5.96 1.01 -0.80
C GLU A 126 -6.06 -0.50 -0.97
N ILE A 127 -4.91 -1.17 -1.17
CA ILE A 127 -4.86 -2.63 -1.28
C ILE A 127 -5.01 -3.28 0.09
N LEU A 128 -4.49 -2.65 1.14
CA LEU A 128 -4.56 -3.15 2.51
C LEU A 128 -5.66 -2.42 3.28
N LYS A 129 -6.93 -2.71 2.93
CA LYS A 129 -8.03 -2.29 3.80
C LYS A 129 -8.01 -3.15 5.08
N GLN A 130 -7.83 -2.52 6.24
CA GLN A 130 -8.09 -3.16 7.53
C GLN A 130 -9.58 -3.56 7.59
N GLY A 131 -9.85 -4.87 7.57
CA GLY A 131 -11.17 -5.45 7.39
C GLY A 131 -11.08 -6.97 7.21
N LEU A 132 -12.19 -7.66 6.88
CA LEU A 132 -12.26 -9.13 6.74
C LEU A 132 -11.07 -9.78 6.02
N LEU A 133 -10.43 -9.08 5.08
CA LEU A 133 -9.23 -9.55 4.38
C LEU A 133 -7.99 -9.67 5.29
N SER A 134 -7.75 -8.74 6.22
CA SER A 134 -6.67 -8.85 7.21
C SER A 134 -6.92 -10.03 8.16
N LEU A 135 -8.19 -10.22 8.55
CA LEU A 135 -8.59 -11.36 9.35
C LEU A 135 -8.43 -12.67 8.58
N LEU A 136 -8.75 -12.69 7.28
CA LEU A 136 -8.55 -13.84 6.40
C LEU A 136 -7.06 -14.11 6.16
N GLN A 137 -6.23 -13.08 5.97
CA GLN A 137 -4.78 -13.21 5.82
C GLN A 137 -4.14 -13.73 7.10
N VAL A 138 -4.52 -13.18 8.25
CA VAL A 138 -4.09 -13.71 9.56
C VAL A 138 -4.56 -15.15 9.72
N PHE A 139 -5.79 -15.47 9.34
CA PHE A 139 -6.32 -16.83 9.41
C PHE A 139 -5.53 -17.79 8.50
N VAL A 140 -5.32 -17.45 7.23
CA VAL A 140 -4.56 -18.26 6.27
C VAL A 140 -3.09 -18.40 6.68
N ALA A 141 -2.46 -17.32 7.14
CA ALA A 141 -1.07 -17.35 7.58
C ALA A 141 -0.88 -18.17 8.87
N SER A 142 -1.78 -18.00 9.85
CA SER A 142 -1.73 -18.72 11.13
C SER A 142 -2.16 -20.19 11.04
N THR A 143 -2.91 -20.57 10.00
CA THR A 143 -3.31 -21.96 9.74
C THR A 143 -2.41 -22.60 8.69
N VAL A 144 -2.64 -22.29 7.42
CA VAL A 144 -1.93 -22.85 6.26
C VAL A 144 -0.44 -22.51 6.31
N GLY A 145 -0.11 -21.25 6.59
CA GLY A 145 1.28 -20.81 6.68
C GLY A 145 2.05 -21.51 7.80
N VAL A 146 1.48 -21.62 8.99
CA VAL A 146 2.10 -22.35 10.12
C VAL A 146 2.27 -23.83 9.77
N ILE A 147 1.27 -24.50 9.20
CA ILE A 147 1.35 -25.92 8.84
C ILE A 147 2.43 -26.18 7.77
N LEU A 148 2.55 -25.31 6.76
CA LEU A 148 3.49 -25.51 5.65
C LEU A 148 4.92 -25.06 5.98
N LEU A 149 5.07 -23.98 6.73
CA LEU A 149 6.38 -23.35 6.98
C LEU A 149 7.04 -23.84 8.26
N THR A 150 6.29 -24.39 9.23
CA THR A 150 6.84 -24.95 10.48
C THR A 150 8.09 -25.85 10.30
N PRO A 151 8.16 -26.78 9.32
CA PRO A 151 9.33 -27.65 9.17
C PRO A 151 10.53 -26.92 8.56
N ILE A 152 10.31 -25.78 7.91
CA ILE A 152 11.34 -24.96 7.25
C ILE A 152 11.89 -23.89 8.20
N ILE A 153 11.10 -23.46 9.20
CA ILE A 153 11.47 -22.40 10.15
C ILE A 153 12.58 -22.88 11.09
N ARG A 154 13.73 -22.21 11.02
CA ARG A 154 14.89 -22.47 11.89
C ARG A 154 14.84 -21.65 13.19
N PRO A 155 15.45 -22.12 14.29
CA PRO A 155 16.04 -23.45 14.44
C PRO A 155 14.95 -24.53 14.44
N PHE A 156 15.24 -25.65 13.78
CA PHE A 156 14.34 -26.80 13.74
C PHE A 156 14.24 -27.41 15.14
N LYS A 157 13.02 -27.69 15.60
CA LYS A 157 12.74 -28.22 16.94
C LYS A 157 11.64 -29.28 16.83
N TRP A 158 11.93 -30.50 17.27
CA TRP A 158 10.97 -31.63 17.23
C TRP A 158 9.67 -31.33 17.99
N HIS A 159 9.76 -30.63 19.12
CA HIS A 159 8.58 -30.17 19.86
C HIS A 159 7.67 -29.27 19.01
N ARG A 160 8.22 -28.49 18.06
CA ARG A 160 7.41 -27.66 17.16
C ARG A 160 6.58 -28.51 16.19
N ILE A 161 7.08 -29.65 15.75
CA ILE A 161 6.31 -30.61 14.93
C ILE A 161 5.17 -31.22 15.75
N LEU A 162 5.46 -31.68 16.97
CA LEU A 162 4.46 -32.24 17.89
C LEU A 162 3.32 -31.23 18.17
N PHE A 163 3.66 -29.99 18.52
CA PHE A 163 2.69 -28.93 18.87
C PHE A 163 2.10 -28.17 17.66
N THR A 164 2.45 -28.56 16.44
CA THR A 164 1.83 -28.03 15.22
C THR A 164 0.94 -29.08 14.54
N TYR A 165 1.35 -30.35 14.49
CA TYR A 165 0.62 -31.39 13.74
C TYR A 165 -0.19 -32.36 14.60
N ILE A 166 0.27 -32.70 15.81
CA ILE A 166 -0.40 -33.69 16.67
C ILE A 166 -1.30 -32.99 17.70
N LEU A 167 -0.78 -31.94 18.34
CA LEU A 167 -1.53 -31.07 19.24
C LEU A 167 -1.43 -29.64 18.69
N PRO A 168 -2.43 -29.09 17.97
CA PRO A 168 -2.31 -27.85 17.19
C PRO A 168 -2.27 -26.56 18.05
N VAL A 169 -1.58 -26.60 19.19
CA VAL A 169 -1.41 -25.50 20.14
C VAL A 169 -0.73 -24.30 19.47
N ASN A 170 0.26 -24.54 18.60
CA ASN A 170 0.93 -23.45 17.88
C ASN A 170 0.00 -22.74 16.88
N VAL A 171 -0.85 -23.50 16.18
CA VAL A 171 -1.82 -22.94 15.23
C VAL A 171 -2.84 -22.08 15.97
N LEU A 172 -3.36 -22.59 17.09
CA LEU A 172 -4.35 -21.88 17.91
C LEU A 172 -3.77 -20.61 18.54
N THR A 173 -2.57 -20.68 19.14
CA THR A 173 -1.96 -19.53 19.81
C THR A 173 -1.61 -18.42 18.82
N VAL A 174 -1.00 -18.75 17.68
CA VAL A 174 -0.68 -17.77 16.61
C VAL A 174 -1.94 -17.16 16.01
N LEU A 175 -3.00 -17.95 15.82
CA LEU A 175 -4.29 -17.45 15.35
C LEU A 175 -4.91 -16.47 16.35
N THR A 176 -4.95 -16.82 17.64
CA THR A 176 -5.50 -15.94 18.68
C THR A 176 -4.72 -14.64 18.80
N ASP A 177 -3.39 -14.70 18.75
CA ASP A 177 -2.52 -13.53 18.82
C ASP A 177 -2.73 -12.60 17.60
N GLY A 178 -2.82 -13.19 16.41
CA GLY A 178 -3.14 -12.46 15.19
C GLY A 178 -4.54 -11.81 15.22
N ILE A 179 -5.55 -12.52 15.72
CA ILE A 179 -6.90 -11.97 15.89
C ILE A 179 -6.90 -10.80 16.89
N ILE A 180 -6.24 -10.97 18.05
CA ILE A 180 -6.12 -9.91 19.07
C ILE A 180 -5.40 -8.69 18.50
N SER A 181 -4.34 -8.88 17.70
CA SER A 181 -3.63 -7.80 17.01
C SER A 181 -4.55 -7.01 16.06
N VAL A 182 -5.36 -7.71 15.27
CA VAL A 182 -6.36 -7.10 14.37
C VAL A 182 -7.47 -6.37 15.14
N PHE A 183 -7.89 -6.85 16.31
CA PHE A 183 -8.88 -6.15 17.13
C PHE A 183 -8.29 -4.97 17.91
N LYS A 184 -7.04 -5.07 18.36
CA LYS A 184 -6.35 -3.96 19.05
C LYS A 184 -6.09 -2.80 18.10
N SER A 185 -5.81 -3.07 16.82
CA SER A 185 -5.72 -2.01 15.81
C SER A 185 -7.06 -1.29 15.58
N LYS A 186 -8.20 -1.97 15.74
CA LYS A 186 -9.55 -1.33 15.71
C LYS A 186 -9.86 -0.47 16.93
N SER A 187 -9.18 -0.66 18.06
CA SER A 187 -9.51 0.02 19.32
C SER A 187 -8.83 1.37 19.50
N GLN A 188 -8.00 1.83 18.56
CA GLN A 188 -7.67 3.26 18.44
C GLN A 188 -8.89 3.98 17.84
N LYS A 189 -9.92 4.12 18.68
CA LYS A 189 -11.19 4.76 18.35
C LYS A 189 -10.95 6.23 17.98
N ILE A 190 -11.38 6.53 16.76
CA ILE A 190 -12.04 7.76 16.33
C ILE A 190 -12.79 8.39 17.52
N THR A 191 -12.23 9.45 18.09
CA THR A 191 -13.00 10.42 18.88
C THR A 191 -13.84 11.23 17.90
N LYS A 192 -15.11 10.83 17.75
CA LYS A 192 -16.15 11.73 17.22
C LYS A 192 -16.33 12.85 18.23
N ASN A 193 -15.87 14.05 17.91
CA ASN A 193 -16.40 15.25 18.55
C ASN A 193 -17.45 15.84 17.61
N THR A 194 -18.69 15.78 18.10
CA THR A 194 -19.83 16.66 17.81
C THR A 194 -19.44 18.12 17.72
#